data_AF-A0A7C5V7L9-F1
#
_entry.id   AF-A0A7C5V7L9-F1
#
_cell.length_a   1.000
_cell.length_b   1.000
_cell.length_c   1.000
_cell.angle_alpha   90.00
_cell.angle_beta   90.00
_cell.angle_gamma   90.00
#
_symmetry.space_group_name_H-M   'P 1'
#
loop_
_entity.id
_entity.type
_entity.pdbx_description
1 polymer ?
#
loop_
_entity_poly.entity_id
_entity_poly.type
_entity_poly.pdbx_seq_one_letter_code
_entity_poly.pdbx_strand_id
1 'polypeptide(L)'
;MTKEELNLLQGLVFDFYRQFVREVLRWRHEQIKRALTERSVAITDVLSTSTTKRMENALEWRAFQPGTLAAEIGTTTEVETLVRMLADGRVFTGEQAWVLGLVDELGTFEDAMHLAAKLAKLPPDAPTVDFTPHTGFAEWLRKAFGSAVTEWVDPVQKIEFRAPMR
;
A
#
# COMPACT_ATOMS: atom_id res chain seq x y z
N MET A 1 -21.89 17.51 -20.51
CA MET A 1 -20.85 16.55 -20.95
C MET A 1 -21.31 15.93 -22.25
N THR A 2 -20.54 16.09 -23.31
CA THR A 2 -20.89 15.50 -24.62
C THR A 2 -20.59 13.99 -24.62
N LYS A 3 -21.14 13.26 -25.60
CA LYS A 3 -20.85 11.82 -25.74
C LYS A 3 -19.37 11.57 -26.05
N GLU A 4 -18.73 12.49 -26.77
CA GLU A 4 -17.30 12.43 -27.08
C GLU A 4 -16.46 12.61 -25.83
N GLU A 5 -16.77 13.61 -24.99
CA GLU A 5 -16.09 13.83 -23.70
C GLU A 5 -16.22 12.60 -22.79
N LEU A 6 -17.40 12.00 -22.72
CA LEU A 6 -17.64 10.80 -21.91
C LEU A 6 -16.78 9.62 -22.38
N ASN A 7 -16.68 9.43 -23.70
CA ASN A 7 -15.89 8.35 -24.28
C ASN A 7 -14.37 8.57 -24.06
N LEU A 8 -13.91 9.82 -24.13
CA LEU A 8 -12.52 10.18 -23.82
C LEU A 8 -12.17 9.91 -22.34
N LEU A 9 -13.03 10.34 -21.40
CA LEU A 9 -12.82 10.06 -19.99
C LEU A 9 -12.86 8.55 -19.70
N GLN A 10 -13.76 7.82 -20.32
CA GLN A 10 -13.80 6.36 -20.20
C GLN A 10 -12.51 5.73 -20.70
N GLY A 11 -12.02 6.12 -21.87
CA GLY A 11 -10.74 5.66 -22.40
C GLY A 11 -9.57 5.90 -21.44
N LEU A 12 -9.47 7.12 -20.90
CA LEU A 12 -8.43 7.46 -19.94
C LEU A 12 -8.50 6.61 -18.66
N VAL A 13 -9.71 6.40 -18.11
CA VAL A 13 -9.92 5.54 -16.93
C VAL A 13 -9.50 4.10 -17.23
N PHE A 14 -9.82 3.59 -18.42
CA PHE A 14 -9.41 2.24 -18.81
C PHE A 14 -7.90 2.10 -18.98
N ASP A 15 -7.23 3.12 -19.52
CA ASP A 15 -5.77 3.12 -19.65
C ASP A 15 -5.08 3.08 -18.29
N PHE A 16 -5.55 3.90 -17.34
CA PHE A 16 -5.04 3.87 -15.96
C PHE A 16 -5.29 2.52 -15.29
N TYR A 17 -6.50 1.97 -15.44
CA TYR A 17 -6.83 0.65 -14.91
C TYR A 17 -5.93 -0.44 -15.51
N ARG A 18 -5.72 -0.42 -16.83
CA ARG A 18 -4.82 -1.35 -17.53
C ARG A 18 -3.40 -1.24 -17.02
N GLN A 19 -2.89 -0.02 -16.89
CA GLN A 19 -1.54 0.24 -16.40
C GLN A 19 -1.38 -0.30 -14.97
N PHE A 20 -2.36 -0.05 -14.10
CA PHE A 20 -2.35 -0.58 -12.74
C PHE A 20 -2.28 -2.11 -12.72
N VAL A 21 -3.19 -2.79 -13.41
CA VAL A 21 -3.23 -4.28 -13.45
C VAL A 21 -1.93 -4.83 -14.03
N ARG A 22 -1.40 -4.21 -15.09
CA ARG A 22 -0.12 -4.61 -15.70
C ARG A 22 1.04 -4.49 -14.72
N GLU A 23 1.17 -3.36 -14.00
CA GLU A 23 2.26 -3.20 -13.04
C GLU A 23 2.12 -4.18 -11.87
N VAL A 24 0.92 -4.40 -11.33
CA VAL A 24 0.71 -5.39 -10.27
C VAL A 24 1.12 -6.78 -10.74
N LEU A 25 0.67 -7.20 -11.92
CA LEU A 25 1.08 -8.49 -12.49
C LEU A 25 2.58 -8.55 -12.70
N ARG A 26 3.20 -7.50 -13.25
CA ARG A 26 4.64 -7.47 -13.51
C ARG A 26 5.47 -7.73 -12.25
N TRP A 27 5.07 -7.14 -11.12
CA TRP A 27 5.83 -7.26 -9.87
C TRP A 27 5.41 -8.44 -8.98
N ARG A 28 4.15 -8.88 -9.06
CA ARG A 28 3.55 -9.83 -8.08
C ARG A 28 3.04 -11.14 -8.68
N HIS A 29 3.18 -11.38 -9.98
CA HIS A 29 2.59 -12.57 -10.62
C HIS A 29 3.03 -13.89 -9.98
N GLU A 30 4.31 -14.04 -9.60
CA GLU A 30 4.80 -15.26 -8.97
C GLU A 30 4.23 -15.47 -7.56
N GLN A 31 4.14 -14.41 -6.76
CA GLN A 31 3.59 -14.46 -5.40
C GLN A 31 2.10 -14.80 -5.43
N ILE A 32 1.36 -14.21 -6.36
CA ILE A 32 -0.08 -14.46 -6.53
C ILE A 32 -0.30 -15.88 -7.06
N LYS A 33 0.51 -16.35 -8.01
CA LYS A 33 0.48 -17.73 -8.51
C LYS A 33 0.78 -18.74 -7.39
N ARG A 34 1.76 -18.45 -6.54
CA ARG A 34 2.06 -19.24 -5.35
C ARG A 34 0.90 -19.25 -4.36
N ALA A 35 0.31 -18.09 -4.08
CA ALA A 35 -0.87 -17.97 -3.21
C ALA A 35 -2.07 -18.76 -3.76
N LEU A 36 -2.31 -18.71 -5.08
CA LEU A 36 -3.32 -19.53 -5.75
C LEU A 36 -3.08 -21.04 -5.58
N THR A 37 -1.81 -21.46 -5.66
CA THR A 37 -1.44 -22.88 -5.52
C THR A 37 -1.57 -23.36 -4.07
N GLU A 38 -1.14 -22.55 -3.10
CA GLU A 38 -1.06 -22.93 -1.69
C GLU A 38 -2.36 -22.66 -0.91
N ARG A 39 -3.13 -21.64 -1.29
CA ARG A 39 -4.23 -21.05 -0.49
C ARG A 39 -5.51 -20.79 -1.30
N SER A 40 -5.77 -21.57 -2.34
CA SER A 40 -6.94 -21.41 -3.23
C SER A 40 -8.29 -21.31 -2.50
N VAL A 41 -8.50 -22.14 -1.48
CA VAL A 41 -9.75 -22.15 -0.69
C VAL A 41 -9.92 -20.86 0.11
N ALA A 42 -8.86 -20.39 0.76
CA ALA A 42 -8.89 -19.16 1.54
C ALA A 42 -9.10 -17.93 0.64
N ILE A 43 -8.50 -17.91 -0.55
CA ILE A 43 -8.73 -16.84 -1.55
C ILE A 43 -10.21 -16.78 -1.93
N THR A 44 -10.83 -17.92 -2.17
CA THR A 44 -12.26 -18.00 -2.53
C THR A 44 -13.14 -17.47 -1.40
N ASP A 45 -12.82 -17.81 -0.15
CA ASP A 45 -13.53 -17.32 1.03
C ASP A 45 -13.44 -15.80 1.19
N VAL A 46 -12.23 -15.25 1.05
CA VAL A 46 -11.96 -13.80 1.07
C VAL A 46 -12.77 -13.08 -0.02
N LEU A 47 -12.80 -13.64 -1.24
CA LEU A 47 -13.56 -13.09 -2.36
C LEU A 47 -15.09 -13.21 -2.17
N SER A 48 -15.56 -14.24 -1.46
CA SER A 48 -16.98 -14.48 -1.20
C SER A 48 -17.54 -13.63 -0.06
N THR A 49 -16.73 -13.37 0.97
CA THR A 49 -17.09 -12.56 2.14
C THR A 49 -17.26 -11.09 1.77
N SER A 50 -16.54 -10.63 0.74
CA SER A 50 -16.66 -9.30 0.15
C SER A 50 -17.91 -9.16 -0.73
N THR A 51 -19.08 -9.14 -0.09
CA THR A 51 -20.33 -8.71 -0.72
C THR A 51 -20.23 -7.22 -1.02
N THR A 52 -19.84 -6.86 -2.24
CA THR A 52 -20.43 -5.80 -3.09
C THR A 52 -19.70 -5.78 -4.43
N LYS A 53 -20.17 -6.58 -5.39
CA LYS A 53 -20.22 -6.10 -6.77
C LYS A 53 -21.58 -6.47 -7.32
N ARG A 54 -22.47 -5.47 -7.42
CA ARG A 54 -23.54 -5.50 -8.41
C ARG A 54 -22.82 -5.74 -9.74
N MET A 55 -22.92 -6.96 -10.27
CA MET A 55 -22.45 -7.34 -11.61
C MET A 55 -23.30 -6.66 -12.71
N GLU A 56 -23.84 -5.49 -12.43
CA GLU A 56 -24.66 -4.75 -13.38
C GLU A 56 -23.77 -3.70 -14.04
N ASN A 57 -23.43 -4.04 -15.28
CA ASN A 57 -23.05 -3.15 -16.39
C ASN A 57 -21.56 -3.04 -16.73
N ALA A 58 -21.10 -4.07 -17.45
CA ALA A 58 -20.83 -4.01 -18.90
C ALA A 58 -19.76 -3.04 -19.47
N LEU A 59 -19.15 -2.16 -18.66
CA LEU A 59 -18.10 -1.25 -19.13
C LEU A 59 -16.69 -1.87 -19.00
N GLU A 60 -16.43 -2.65 -17.96
CA GLU A 60 -15.10 -3.26 -17.72
C GLU A 60 -14.73 -4.37 -18.71
N TRP A 61 -15.70 -5.06 -19.32
CA TRP A 61 -15.43 -6.27 -20.13
C TRP A 61 -15.11 -6.00 -21.61
N ARG A 62 -15.44 -4.81 -22.14
CA ARG A 62 -15.16 -4.48 -23.55
C ARG A 62 -13.73 -4.02 -23.80
N ALA A 63 -13.07 -3.43 -22.78
CA ALA A 63 -11.73 -2.87 -22.93
C ALA A 63 -10.60 -3.91 -22.77
N PHE A 64 -10.91 -5.07 -22.19
CA PHE A 64 -9.91 -6.06 -21.83
C PHE A 64 -10.23 -7.43 -22.41
N GLN A 65 -9.43 -7.86 -23.39
CA GLN A 65 -9.41 -9.25 -23.82
C GLN A 65 -8.66 -10.06 -22.74
N PRO A 66 -9.33 -11.02 -22.07
CA PRO A 66 -8.68 -11.84 -21.05
C PRO A 66 -7.45 -12.54 -21.62
N GLY A 67 -6.34 -12.51 -20.88
CA GLY A 67 -5.10 -13.22 -21.24
C GLY A 67 -4.10 -12.40 -22.05
N THR A 68 -4.45 -11.19 -22.49
CA THR A 68 -3.51 -10.32 -23.22
C THR A 68 -2.36 -9.84 -22.33
N LEU A 69 -2.65 -9.40 -21.10
CA LEU A 69 -1.62 -9.03 -20.14
C LEU A 69 -0.88 -10.25 -19.60
N ALA A 70 -1.58 -11.37 -19.40
CA ALA A 70 -0.95 -12.61 -18.99
C ALA A 70 0.12 -13.04 -20.01
N ALA A 71 -0.21 -12.98 -21.31
CA ALA A 71 0.73 -13.27 -22.38
C ALA A 71 1.90 -12.27 -22.45
N GLU A 72 1.65 -10.99 -22.25
CA GLU A 72 2.69 -9.93 -22.23
C GLU A 72 3.72 -10.15 -21.12
N ILE A 73 3.26 -10.54 -19.93
CA ILE A 73 4.09 -10.66 -18.73
C ILE A 73 4.66 -12.09 -18.57
N GLY A 74 4.10 -13.07 -19.27
CA GLY A 74 4.48 -14.49 -19.16
C GLY A 74 3.83 -15.21 -17.97
N THR A 75 2.60 -14.81 -17.60
CA THR A 75 1.83 -15.43 -16.51
C THR A 75 0.56 -16.15 -17.02
N THR A 76 -0.20 -16.74 -16.10
CA THR A 76 -1.42 -17.50 -16.39
C THR A 76 -2.66 -16.59 -16.39
N THR A 77 -3.64 -16.89 -17.24
CA THR A 77 -4.91 -16.13 -17.31
C THR A 77 -5.68 -16.11 -15.99
N GLU A 78 -5.53 -17.15 -15.15
CA GLU A 78 -6.11 -17.21 -13.81
C GLU A 78 -5.56 -16.11 -12.89
N VAL A 79 -4.23 -15.88 -12.93
CA VAL A 79 -3.56 -14.84 -12.14
C VAL A 79 -4.03 -13.46 -12.60
N GLU A 80 -4.10 -13.23 -13.91
CA GLU A 80 -4.66 -11.98 -14.47
C GLU A 80 -6.11 -11.76 -14.02
N THR A 81 -6.93 -12.80 -14.08
CA THR A 81 -8.34 -12.74 -13.68
C THR A 81 -8.48 -12.42 -12.20
N LEU A 82 -7.67 -13.05 -11.35
CA LEU A 82 -7.65 -12.77 -9.92
C LEU A 82 -7.27 -11.31 -9.64
N VAL A 83 -6.18 -10.80 -10.22
CA VAL A 83 -5.78 -9.38 -10.03
C VAL A 83 -6.88 -8.43 -10.48
N ARG A 84 -7.57 -8.73 -11.59
CA ARG A 84 -8.72 -7.93 -12.04
C ARG A 84 -9.89 -7.95 -11.07
N MET A 85 -10.17 -9.11 -10.46
CA MET A 85 -11.20 -9.25 -9.43
C MET A 85 -10.84 -8.50 -8.14
N LEU A 86 -9.55 -8.43 -7.80
CA LEU A 86 -9.05 -7.69 -6.64
C LEU A 86 -9.00 -6.18 -6.87
N ALA A 87 -8.82 -5.74 -8.13
CA ALA A 87 -8.68 -4.34 -8.52
C ALA A 87 -10.03 -3.61 -8.67
N ASP A 88 -10.97 -3.84 -7.76
CA ASP A 88 -12.28 -3.19 -7.78
C ASP A 88 -12.42 -2.05 -6.75
N GLY A 89 -11.34 -1.75 -6.02
CA GLY A 89 -11.27 -0.67 -5.03
C GLY A 89 -11.67 -1.08 -3.61
N ARG A 90 -11.94 -2.36 -3.35
CA ARG A 90 -12.25 -2.83 -1.99
C ARG A 90 -11.03 -2.78 -1.07
N VAL A 91 -11.28 -2.55 0.21
CA VAL A 91 -10.25 -2.55 1.27
C VAL A 91 -10.13 -3.97 1.83
N PHE A 92 -8.90 -4.43 2.00
CA PHE A 92 -8.57 -5.71 2.62
C PHE A 92 -7.83 -5.49 3.93
N THR A 93 -8.02 -6.40 4.89
CA THR A 93 -7.16 -6.47 6.07
C THR A 93 -5.77 -6.98 5.71
N GLY A 94 -4.78 -6.78 6.59
CA GLY A 94 -3.43 -7.30 6.38
C GLY A 94 -3.41 -8.81 6.15
N GLU A 95 -4.16 -9.56 6.96
CA GLU A 95 -4.29 -11.03 6.83
C GLU A 95 -4.89 -11.44 5.48
N GLN A 96 -5.96 -10.77 5.05
CA GLN A 96 -6.57 -11.02 3.73
C GLN A 96 -5.59 -10.71 2.59
N ALA A 97 -4.89 -9.57 2.67
CA ALA A 97 -3.91 -9.17 1.67
C ALA A 97 -2.73 -10.16 1.59
N TRP A 98 -2.31 -10.71 2.73
CA TRP A 98 -1.29 -11.76 2.79
C TRP A 98 -1.77 -13.08 2.16
N VAL A 99 -3.02 -13.49 2.42
CA VAL A 99 -3.65 -14.67 1.78
C VAL A 99 -3.71 -14.52 0.27
N LEU A 100 -4.04 -13.32 -0.23
CA LEU A 100 -4.12 -12.99 -1.65
C LEU A 100 -2.73 -12.85 -2.33
N GLY A 101 -1.64 -12.84 -1.57
CA GLY A 101 -0.29 -12.63 -2.08
C GLY A 101 0.00 -11.17 -2.47
N LEU A 102 -0.78 -10.21 -1.96
CA LEU A 102 -0.56 -8.78 -2.14
C LEU A 102 0.51 -8.24 -1.18
N VAL A 103 0.65 -8.86 -0.01
CA VAL A 103 1.66 -8.57 1.02
C VAL A 103 2.57 -9.78 1.18
N ASP A 104 3.87 -9.52 1.38
CA ASP A 104 4.89 -10.56 1.54
C ASP A 104 4.78 -11.28 2.89
N GLU A 105 4.77 -10.52 3.99
CA GLU A 105 4.78 -11.04 5.35
C GLU A 105 3.92 -10.18 6.29
N LEU A 106 3.40 -10.79 7.35
CA LEU A 106 2.70 -10.11 8.43
C LEU A 106 3.69 -9.84 9.57
N GLY A 107 3.73 -8.61 10.05
CA GLY A 107 4.63 -8.21 11.12
C GLY A 107 4.40 -6.78 11.57
N THR A 108 5.23 -6.35 12.50
CA THR A 108 5.26 -5.00 13.03
C THR A 108 6.27 -4.13 12.27
N PHE A 109 6.36 -2.85 12.63
CA PHE A 109 7.38 -1.96 12.10
C PHE A 109 8.81 -2.48 12.39
N GLU A 110 9.06 -3.05 13.56
CA GLU A 110 10.37 -3.60 13.94
C GLU A 110 10.77 -4.78 13.05
N ASP A 111 9.81 -5.65 12.71
CA ASP A 111 10.03 -6.78 11.81
C ASP A 111 10.41 -6.30 10.40
N ALA A 112 9.71 -5.27 9.90
CA ALA A 112 10.02 -4.66 8.61
C ALA A 112 11.41 -4.00 8.61
N MET A 113 11.80 -3.35 9.70
CA MET A 113 13.10 -2.73 9.89
C MET A 113 14.23 -3.78 9.88
N HIS A 114 14.07 -4.87 10.64
CA HIS A 114 15.04 -5.97 10.67
C HIS A 114 15.16 -6.66 9.31
N LEU A 115 14.04 -6.86 8.61
CA LEU A 115 14.03 -7.44 7.27
C LEU A 115 14.76 -6.54 6.27
N ALA A 116 14.53 -5.22 6.33
CA ALA A 116 15.25 -4.25 5.51
C ALA A 116 16.76 -4.25 5.80
N ALA A 117 17.17 -4.26 7.07
CA ALA A 117 18.57 -4.36 7.46
C ALA A 117 19.24 -5.65 6.93
N LYS A 118 18.54 -6.77 7.03
CA LYS A 118 18.99 -8.08 6.51
C LYS A 118 19.17 -8.05 4.98
N LEU A 119 18.22 -7.49 4.24
CA LEU A 119 18.31 -7.35 2.78
C LEU A 119 19.45 -6.41 2.36
N ALA A 120 19.69 -5.35 3.15
CA ALA A 120 20.80 -4.41 2.96
C ALA A 120 22.16 -4.95 3.43
N LYS A 121 22.20 -6.15 4.02
CA LYS A 121 23.40 -6.76 4.64
C LYS A 121 24.03 -5.89 5.73
N LEU A 122 23.19 -5.17 6.47
CA LEU A 122 23.57 -4.37 7.62
C LEU A 122 23.51 -5.21 8.91
N PRO A 123 24.26 -4.81 9.95
CA PRO A 123 24.15 -5.47 11.25
C PRO A 123 22.77 -5.16 11.87
N PRO A 124 22.25 -6.06 12.73
CA PRO A 124 20.89 -5.96 13.28
C PRO A 124 20.70 -4.76 14.21
N ASP A 125 21.78 -4.21 14.76
CA ASP A 125 21.83 -3.03 15.61
C ASP A 125 22.11 -1.74 14.83
N ALA A 126 21.95 -1.75 13.49
CA ALA A 126 22.14 -0.56 12.67
C ALA A 126 21.23 0.59 13.17
N PRO A 127 21.80 1.77 13.45
CA PRO A 127 21.04 2.88 14.00
C PRO A 127 20.02 3.39 12.99
N THR A 128 18.78 3.55 13.42
CA THR A 128 17.73 4.21 12.64
C THR A 128 17.76 5.72 12.86
N VAL A 129 17.60 6.47 11.77
CA VAL A 129 17.46 7.92 11.81
C VAL A 129 16.03 8.26 11.43
N ASP A 130 15.30 8.87 12.37
CA ASP A 130 13.99 9.43 12.08
C ASP A 130 14.16 10.84 11.49
N PHE A 131 13.68 11.04 10.27
CA PHE A 131 13.71 12.33 9.58
C PHE A 131 12.46 13.18 9.83
N THR A 132 11.60 12.77 10.75
CA THR A 132 10.41 13.56 11.11
C THR A 132 10.86 14.93 11.60
N PRO A 133 10.55 16.02 10.87
CA PRO A 133 10.87 17.35 11.35
C PRO A 133 10.05 17.56 12.63
N HIS A 134 10.72 17.64 13.77
CA HIS A 134 10.10 18.02 15.02
C HIS A 134 9.67 19.49 14.93
N THR A 135 8.55 19.78 14.26
CA THR A 135 7.76 20.95 14.60
C THR A 135 7.18 20.64 15.97
N GLY A 136 7.92 21.01 17.01
CA GLY A 136 7.46 20.79 18.38
C GLY A 136 6.04 21.31 18.52
N PHE A 137 5.21 20.63 19.31
CA PHE A 137 3.82 21.07 19.55
C PHE A 137 3.74 22.55 19.95
N ALA A 138 4.73 23.05 20.68
CA ALA A 138 4.88 24.47 21.01
C ALA A 138 5.10 25.37 19.78
N GLU A 139 5.86 24.93 18.79
CA GLU A 139 6.08 25.66 17.55
C GLU A 139 4.83 25.64 16.65
N TRP A 140 4.12 24.51 16.60
CA TRP A 140 2.81 24.42 15.96
C TRP A 140 1.78 25.32 16.64
N LEU A 141 1.69 25.30 17.98
CA LEU A 141 0.82 26.19 18.76
C LEU A 141 1.17 27.66 18.54
N ARG A 142 2.46 28.01 18.55
CA ARG A 142 2.93 29.37 18.28
C ARG A 142 2.54 29.84 16.88
N LYS A 143 2.57 28.95 15.89
CA LYS A 143 2.19 29.24 14.51
C LYS A 143 0.67 29.33 14.34
N ALA A 144 -0.09 28.54 15.11
CA ALA A 144 -1.55 28.54 15.10
C ALA A 144 -2.17 29.70 15.93
N PHE A 145 -1.52 30.12 17.02
CA PHE A 145 -2.04 31.09 18.01
C PHE A 145 -1.12 32.31 18.16
N GLY A 146 -0.75 32.92 17.03
CA GLY A 146 0.19 34.06 16.96
C GLY A 146 0.13 35.05 18.14
N SER A 147 1.31 35.37 18.68
CA SER A 147 1.62 36.45 19.63
C SER A 147 0.85 36.53 20.97
N ALA A 148 0.14 35.49 21.41
CA ALA A 148 -0.60 35.52 22.69
C ALA A 148 -0.14 34.51 23.77
N VAL A 149 0.92 33.72 23.52
CA VAL A 149 1.36 32.64 24.46
C VAL A 149 2.71 32.98 25.14
N THR A 150 2.97 34.25 25.44
CA THR A 150 4.27 34.67 26.01
C THR A 150 4.33 34.62 27.55
N GLU A 151 3.22 34.32 28.25
CA GLU A 151 3.17 34.44 29.73
C GLU A 151 3.10 33.11 30.51
N TRP A 152 2.87 31.95 29.87
CA TRP A 152 2.55 30.70 30.58
C TRP A 152 3.49 29.52 30.29
N VAL A 153 4.79 29.79 30.10
CA VAL A 153 5.80 28.71 30.11
C VAL A 153 6.96 29.14 31.01
N ASP A 154 6.91 28.68 32.26
CA ASP A 154 7.98 28.84 33.23
C ASP A 154 9.32 28.29 32.71
N PRO A 155 10.46 28.93 33.02
CA PRO A 155 11.77 28.42 32.65
C PRO A 155 12.09 27.19 33.50
N VAL A 156 12.01 26.00 32.88
CA VAL A 156 12.59 24.78 33.46
C VAL A 156 14.06 25.05 33.73
N GLN A 157 14.43 25.02 35.02
CA GLN A 157 15.79 25.21 35.50
C GLN A 157 16.75 24.26 34.76
N LYS A 158 17.78 24.86 34.16
CA LYS A 158 18.94 24.18 33.57
C LYS A 158 19.58 23.28 34.64
N ILE A 159 19.40 21.97 34.53
CA ILE A 159 20.27 21.01 35.22
C ILE A 159 21.50 20.82 34.32
N GLU A 160 22.63 21.41 34.70
CA GLU A 160 23.91 21.12 34.08
C GLU A 160 24.35 19.70 34.44
N PHE A 161 24.25 18.78 33.48
CA PHE A 161 24.85 17.45 33.61
C PHE A 161 26.38 17.56 33.48
N ARG A 162 27.07 17.52 34.62
CA ARG A 162 28.51 17.28 34.71
C ARG A 162 28.78 15.79 34.48
N ALA A 163 29.30 15.42 33.32
CA ALA A 163 29.78 14.06 33.08
C ALA A 163 31.00 13.75 33.97
N PRO A 164 31.05 12.60 34.67
CA PRO A 164 32.31 12.07 35.17
C PRO A 164 33.01 11.27 34.05
N MET A 165 34.20 11.71 33.68
CA MET A 165 35.21 10.85 33.05
C MET A 165 35.55 9.71 34.00
N ARG A 166 35.42 8.46 33.54
CA ARG A 166 36.43 7.41 33.66
C ARG A 166 36.07 6.20 32.81
#